data_AF-A0A2E3UMY5-F1
#
_entry.id   AF-A0A2E3UMY5-F1
#
_cell.length_a   1.000
_cell.length_b   1.000
_cell.length_c   1.000
_cell.angle_alpha   90.00
_cell.angle_beta   90.00
_cell.angle_gamma   90.00
#
_symmetry.space_group_name_H-M   'P 1'
#
loop_
_entity.id
_entity.type
_entity.pdbx_description
1 polymer ?
#
loop_
_entity_poly.entity_id
_entity_poly.type
_entity_poly.pdbx_seq_one_letter_code
_entity_poly.pdbx_strand_id
1 'polypeptide(L)'
;MVLAFVIVLRERQLLKTQLLTLLVILFLPSQVLAQSTADLQDFNSAYLEYANTRNSNPDLAREAARRAYNIGRRIFGEANERTAMLAINYAILLTDETESQSVLDEAVTIYQEIFGFGNEAMIDPLSNLGQMLADFDRTHLASQYYVRSLELARTHFGEDSSKVGAIYLELGAVALRAEQFDTAHSRITDAREILYSSTDPAARSNLVRADLLLGDYFLKTRQYEQAIEPLLLSLESLSRYPNADITLRNRIALIEAYENLGRSEESTVHCLFIGASRAFRGNERLQPLYTVVPDVADFTGISDQRDDLRIAFTVDEEGFVRDPVVISSIDSEILRRRLLNAVRRFRFAPRFIDGEAVATHNQEYIFRN
;
A
#
# COMPACT_ATOMS: atom_id res chain seq x y z
N MET A 1 43.41 1.19 -79.90
CA MET A 1 42.88 0.03 -79.14
C MET A 1 43.03 0.15 -77.62
N VAL A 2 44.01 0.88 -77.08
CA VAL A 2 44.25 1.00 -75.62
C VAL A 2 43.25 1.91 -74.88
N LEU A 3 42.77 3.00 -75.52
CA LEU A 3 41.84 3.95 -74.88
C LEU A 3 40.44 3.35 -74.60
N ALA A 4 39.96 2.44 -75.44
CA ALA A 4 38.65 1.80 -75.28
C ALA A 4 38.64 0.80 -74.10
N PHE A 5 39.78 0.21 -73.76
CA PHE A 5 39.87 -0.79 -72.68
C PHE A 5 39.86 -0.13 -71.28
N VAL A 6 40.42 1.08 -71.15
CA VAL A 6 40.46 1.84 -69.89
C VAL A 6 39.06 2.38 -69.50
N ILE A 7 38.26 2.79 -70.49
CA ILE A 7 36.89 3.29 -70.25
C ILE A 7 35.98 2.16 -69.75
N VAL A 8 36.05 0.97 -70.37
CA VAL A 8 35.26 -0.20 -69.96
C VAL A 8 35.63 -0.70 -68.55
N LEU A 9 36.92 -0.63 -68.18
CA LEU A 9 37.37 -0.95 -66.81
C LEU A 9 36.87 0.05 -65.77
N ARG A 10 36.83 1.35 -66.10
CA ARG A 10 36.34 2.41 -65.21
C ARG A 10 34.83 2.35 -65.01
N GLU A 11 34.06 2.07 -66.07
CA GLU A 11 32.61 1.84 -65.98
C GLU A 11 32.26 0.58 -65.18
N ARG A 12 33.01 -0.51 -65.34
CA ARG A 12 32.84 -1.72 -64.51
C ARG A 12 33.15 -1.50 -63.03
N GLN A 13 34.13 -0.65 -62.70
CA GLN A 13 34.41 -0.27 -61.32
C GLN A 13 33.31 0.61 -60.73
N LEU A 14 32.81 1.59 -61.48
CA LEU A 14 31.69 2.46 -61.09
C LEU A 14 30.39 1.67 -60.88
N LEU A 15 30.08 0.71 -61.75
CA LEU A 15 28.93 -0.18 -61.56
C LEU A 15 29.09 -1.03 -60.30
N LYS A 16 30.29 -1.55 -60.02
CA LYS A 16 30.55 -2.35 -58.80
C LYS A 16 30.39 -1.53 -57.52
N THR A 17 30.89 -0.30 -57.47
CA THR A 17 30.74 0.56 -56.28
C THR A 17 29.30 1.04 -56.10
N GLN A 18 28.57 1.34 -57.17
CA GLN A 18 27.14 1.66 -57.10
C GLN A 18 26.27 0.45 -56.68
N LEU A 19 26.62 -0.76 -57.12
CA LEU A 19 25.94 -1.98 -56.68
C LEU A 19 26.22 -2.26 -55.20
N LEU A 20 27.45 -2.02 -54.73
CA LEU A 20 27.84 -2.21 -53.32
C LEU A 20 27.11 -1.22 -52.39
N THR A 21 26.99 0.05 -52.77
CA THR A 21 26.24 1.04 -51.98
C THR A 21 24.74 0.75 -51.99
N LEU A 22 24.16 0.32 -53.11
CA LEU A 22 22.75 -0.10 -53.16
C LEU A 22 22.48 -1.32 -52.25
N LEU A 23 23.42 -2.27 -52.19
CA LEU A 23 23.31 -3.46 -51.33
C LEU A 23 23.37 -3.08 -49.85
N VAL A 24 24.26 -2.16 -49.47
CA VAL A 24 24.37 -1.63 -48.10
C VAL A 24 23.10 -0.87 -47.70
N ILE A 25 22.53 -0.07 -48.61
CA ILE A 25 21.28 0.69 -48.38
C ILE A 25 20.05 -0.23 -48.28
N LEU A 26 20.05 -1.41 -48.91
CA LEU A 26 18.98 -2.41 -48.78
C LEU A 26 19.12 -3.32 -47.54
N PHE A 27 20.35 -3.59 -47.09
CA PHE A 27 20.62 -4.41 -45.91
C PHE A 27 20.49 -3.66 -44.58
N LEU A 28 20.85 -2.38 -44.52
CA LEU A 28 20.72 -1.56 -43.30
C LEU A 28 19.27 -1.44 -42.79
N PRO A 29 18.26 -1.06 -43.59
CA PRO A 29 16.89 -0.92 -43.09
C PRO A 29 16.26 -2.26 -42.71
N SER A 30 16.64 -3.36 -43.37
CA SER A 30 16.14 -4.70 -43.02
C SER A 30 16.77 -5.24 -41.74
N GLN A 31 18.05 -4.98 -41.48
CA GLN A 31 18.69 -5.32 -40.21
C GLN A 31 18.20 -4.45 -39.05
N VAL A 32 17.99 -3.16 -39.28
CA VAL A 32 17.41 -2.26 -38.27
C VAL A 32 15.97 -2.67 -37.92
N LEU A 33 15.16 -3.02 -38.93
CA LEU A 33 13.79 -3.49 -38.70
C LEU A 33 13.79 -4.82 -37.93
N ALA A 34 14.63 -5.79 -38.32
CA ALA A 34 14.76 -7.08 -37.64
C ALA A 34 15.25 -6.92 -36.18
N GLN A 35 16.24 -6.06 -35.95
CA GLN A 35 16.73 -5.74 -34.60
C GLN A 35 15.62 -5.10 -33.74
N SER A 36 14.86 -4.15 -34.31
CA SER A 36 13.73 -3.52 -33.61
C SER A 36 12.62 -4.50 -33.24
N THR A 37 12.36 -5.50 -34.09
CA THR A 37 11.37 -6.55 -33.78
C THR A 37 11.85 -7.52 -32.69
N ALA A 38 13.13 -7.85 -32.66
CA ALA A 38 13.72 -8.68 -31.62
C ALA A 38 13.74 -7.93 -30.27
N ASP A 39 14.18 -6.67 -30.27
CA ASP A 39 14.19 -5.83 -29.07
C ASP A 39 12.77 -5.67 -28.49
N LEU A 40 11.74 -5.52 -29.33
CA LEU A 40 10.35 -5.42 -28.88
C LEU A 40 9.85 -6.74 -28.24
N GLN A 41 10.25 -7.89 -28.80
CA GLN A 41 9.92 -9.19 -28.22
C GLN A 41 10.61 -9.37 -26.86
N ASP A 42 11.92 -9.10 -26.78
CA ASP A 42 12.69 -9.19 -25.54
C ASP A 42 12.16 -8.23 -24.48
N PHE A 43 11.79 -7.01 -24.87
CA PHE A 43 11.14 -6.04 -23.99
C PHE A 43 9.83 -6.59 -23.42
N ASN A 44 8.93 -7.08 -24.27
CA ASN A 44 7.65 -7.62 -23.84
C ASN A 44 7.83 -8.82 -22.91
N SER A 45 8.78 -9.71 -23.20
CA SER A 45 9.12 -10.83 -22.34
C SER A 45 9.63 -10.37 -20.97
N ALA A 46 10.58 -9.44 -20.93
CA ALA A 46 11.09 -8.90 -19.66
C ALA A 46 10.01 -8.16 -18.86
N TYR A 47 9.15 -7.38 -19.51
CA TYR A 47 8.08 -6.66 -18.86
C TYR A 47 7.00 -7.59 -18.28
N LEU A 48 6.63 -8.65 -19.01
CA LEU A 48 5.70 -9.68 -18.53
C LEU A 48 6.29 -10.47 -17.36
N GLU A 49 7.58 -10.80 -17.42
CA GLU A 49 8.28 -11.49 -16.33
C GLU A 49 8.30 -10.64 -15.05
N TYR A 50 8.63 -9.35 -15.16
CA TYR A 50 8.50 -8.40 -14.06
C TYR A 50 7.08 -8.40 -13.48
N ALA A 51 6.05 -8.23 -14.33
CA ALA A 51 4.66 -8.17 -13.88
C ALA A 51 4.21 -9.44 -13.15
N ASN A 52 4.66 -10.62 -13.60
CA ASN A 52 4.30 -11.91 -13.01
C ASN A 52 5.06 -12.23 -11.72
N THR A 53 6.23 -11.63 -11.51
CA THR A 53 7.15 -12.00 -10.42
C THR A 53 7.26 -10.96 -9.31
N ARG A 54 6.82 -9.71 -9.55
CA ARG A 54 6.96 -8.59 -8.59
C ARG A 54 6.43 -8.86 -7.17
N ASN A 55 5.45 -9.75 -7.02
CA ASN A 55 4.83 -10.08 -5.74
C ASN A 55 5.27 -11.42 -5.15
N SER A 56 6.09 -12.20 -5.87
CA SER A 56 6.41 -13.60 -5.51
C SER A 56 7.90 -13.91 -5.51
N ASN A 57 8.69 -13.20 -6.32
CA ASN A 57 10.14 -13.40 -6.44
C ASN A 57 10.84 -12.05 -6.71
N PRO A 58 11.25 -11.32 -5.65
CA PRO A 58 11.84 -9.99 -5.77
C PRO A 58 13.12 -9.93 -6.62
N ASP A 59 14.00 -10.92 -6.51
CA ASP A 59 15.26 -10.94 -7.26
C ASP A 59 15.02 -11.11 -8.76
N LEU A 60 14.11 -12.03 -9.12
CA LEU A 60 13.73 -12.24 -10.52
C LEU A 60 13.01 -11.01 -11.09
N ALA A 61 12.12 -10.41 -10.31
CA ALA A 61 11.41 -9.18 -10.69
C ALA A 61 12.38 -8.02 -10.93
N ARG A 62 13.40 -7.85 -10.06
CA ARG A 62 14.41 -6.80 -10.19
C ARG A 62 15.21 -6.96 -11.47
N GLU A 63 15.66 -8.18 -11.76
CA GLU A 63 16.45 -8.48 -12.96
C GLU A 63 15.61 -8.32 -14.24
N ALA A 64 14.35 -8.74 -14.22
CA ALA A 64 13.40 -8.51 -15.30
C ALA A 64 13.11 -7.01 -15.52
N ALA A 65 12.91 -6.24 -14.46
CA ALA A 65 12.71 -4.78 -14.52
C ALA A 65 13.94 -4.07 -15.07
N ARG A 66 15.16 -4.46 -14.66
CA ARG A 66 16.43 -3.95 -15.19
C ARG A 66 16.54 -4.19 -16.69
N ARG A 67 16.22 -5.40 -17.17
CA ARG A 67 16.21 -5.72 -18.61
C ARG A 67 15.17 -4.89 -19.35
N ALA A 68 13.93 -4.83 -18.84
CA ALA A 68 12.86 -4.05 -19.46
C ALA A 68 13.24 -2.57 -19.58
N TYR A 69 13.86 -1.99 -18.55
CA TYR A 69 14.37 -0.62 -18.56
C TYR A 69 15.48 -0.43 -19.60
N ASN A 70 16.52 -1.27 -19.61
CA ASN A 70 17.63 -1.15 -20.56
C ASN A 70 17.21 -1.33 -22.02
N ILE A 71 16.27 -2.24 -22.30
CA ILE A 71 15.73 -2.45 -23.65
C ILE A 71 14.79 -1.30 -24.01
N GLY A 72 13.89 -0.92 -23.09
CA GLY A 72 12.95 0.18 -23.28
C GLY A 72 13.63 1.51 -23.60
N ARG A 73 14.75 1.83 -22.94
CA ARG A 73 15.60 3.00 -23.28
C ARG A 73 15.99 3.04 -24.75
N ARG A 74 16.33 1.90 -25.35
CA ARG A 74 16.73 1.80 -26.77
C ARG A 74 15.53 1.92 -27.72
N ILE A 75 14.37 1.40 -27.32
CA ILE A 75 13.14 1.40 -28.14
C ILE A 75 12.46 2.78 -28.11
N PHE A 76 12.26 3.34 -26.93
CA PHE A 76 11.46 4.56 -26.73
C PHE A 76 12.30 5.84 -26.76
N GLY A 77 13.62 5.72 -26.55
CA GLY A 77 14.55 6.84 -26.39
C GLY A 77 14.80 7.21 -24.92
N GLU A 78 15.88 7.94 -24.67
CA GLU A 78 16.29 8.32 -23.30
C GLU A 78 15.32 9.34 -22.68
N ALA A 79 14.93 10.36 -23.44
CA ALA A 79 13.96 11.38 -23.02
C ALA A 79 12.52 10.97 -23.36
N ASN A 80 12.05 9.84 -22.82
CA ASN A 80 10.70 9.33 -23.04
C ASN A 80 9.98 8.98 -21.73
N GLU A 81 8.71 9.33 -21.62
CA GLU A 81 7.88 9.05 -20.43
C GLU A 81 7.85 7.54 -20.08
N ARG A 82 7.81 6.67 -21.09
CA ARG A 82 7.83 5.20 -20.90
C ARG A 82 9.16 4.74 -20.32
N THR A 83 10.26 5.38 -20.73
CA THR A 83 11.60 5.10 -20.19
C THR A 83 11.68 5.49 -18.72
N ALA A 84 11.16 6.66 -18.34
CA ALA A 84 11.10 7.09 -16.94
C ALA A 84 10.27 6.12 -16.07
N MET A 85 9.11 5.67 -16.56
CA MET A 85 8.28 4.70 -15.84
C MET A 85 8.98 3.34 -15.65
N LEU A 86 9.76 2.89 -16.65
CA LEU A 86 10.56 1.66 -16.52
C LEU A 86 11.72 1.83 -15.52
N ALA A 87 12.35 3.00 -15.50
CA ALA A 87 13.37 3.35 -14.51
C ALA A 87 12.80 3.28 -13.09
N ILE A 88 11.60 3.84 -12.87
CA ILE A 88 10.90 3.78 -11.57
C ILE A 88 10.61 2.34 -11.15
N ASN A 89 10.07 1.51 -12.05
CA ASN A 89 9.81 0.10 -11.76
C ASN A 89 11.07 -0.67 -11.38
N TYR A 90 12.20 -0.37 -12.01
CA TYR A 90 13.49 -0.96 -11.66
C TYR A 90 13.99 -0.45 -10.29
N ALA A 91 13.96 0.87 -10.09
CA ALA A 91 14.51 1.51 -8.91
C ALA A 91 13.80 1.12 -7.60
N ILE A 92 12.49 0.93 -7.64
CA ILE A 92 11.69 0.50 -6.47
C ILE A 92 12.14 -0.88 -5.96
N LEU A 93 12.63 -1.74 -6.86
CA LEU A 93 13.11 -3.09 -6.53
C LEU A 93 14.60 -3.12 -6.13
N LEU A 94 15.32 -2.00 -6.21
CA LEU A 94 16.70 -1.91 -5.75
C LEU A 94 16.78 -1.95 -4.22
N THR A 95 17.69 -2.77 -3.71
CA THR A 95 17.95 -2.93 -2.27
C THR A 95 18.84 -1.84 -1.72
N ASP A 96 19.77 -1.33 -2.53
CA ASP A 96 20.58 -0.18 -2.15
C ASP A 96 19.76 1.10 -2.37
N GLU A 97 19.52 1.83 -1.29
CA GLU A 97 18.67 3.02 -1.33
C GLU A 97 19.32 4.17 -2.10
N THR A 98 20.66 4.25 -2.12
CA THR A 98 21.39 5.30 -2.85
C THR A 98 21.32 5.04 -4.35
N GLU A 99 21.50 3.78 -4.78
CA GLU A 99 21.33 3.38 -6.18
C GLU A 99 19.88 3.60 -6.63
N SER A 100 18.92 3.20 -5.79
CA SER A 100 17.48 3.43 -6.00
C SER A 100 17.18 4.91 -6.23
N GLN A 101 17.65 5.78 -5.33
CA GLN A 101 17.46 7.22 -5.44
C GLN A 101 18.10 7.78 -6.72
N SER A 102 19.30 7.34 -7.09
CA SER A 102 19.97 7.79 -8.32
C SER A 102 19.15 7.49 -9.58
N VAL A 103 18.54 6.30 -9.67
CA VAL A 103 17.71 5.91 -10.83
C VAL A 103 16.38 6.66 -10.83
N LEU A 104 15.80 6.90 -9.65
CA LEU A 104 14.58 7.70 -9.52
C LEU A 104 14.80 9.17 -9.91
N ASP A 105 15.95 9.74 -9.53
CA ASP A 105 16.29 11.11 -9.92
C ASP A 105 16.52 11.23 -11.43
N GLU A 106 17.09 10.21 -12.10
CA GLU A 106 17.14 10.15 -13.57
C GLU A 106 15.72 10.16 -14.18
N ALA A 107 14.80 9.36 -13.62
CA ALA A 107 13.41 9.34 -14.07
C ALA A 107 12.73 10.71 -13.90
N VAL A 108 13.00 11.40 -12.78
CA VAL A 108 12.50 12.76 -12.53
C VAL A 108 13.12 13.77 -13.50
N THR A 109 14.39 13.66 -13.85
CA THR A 109 15.00 14.50 -14.89
C THR A 109 14.28 14.34 -16.24
N ILE A 110 13.98 13.10 -16.65
CA ILE A 110 13.21 12.85 -17.88
C ILE A 110 11.82 13.52 -17.79
N TYR A 111 11.11 13.38 -16.67
CA TYR A 111 9.84 14.07 -16.47
C TYR A 111 9.98 15.59 -16.52
N GLN A 112 11.05 16.17 -15.96
CA GLN A 112 11.31 17.61 -16.04
C GLN A 112 11.57 18.09 -17.47
N GLU A 113 12.21 17.28 -18.32
CA GLU A 113 12.38 17.60 -19.75
C GLU A 113 11.05 17.59 -20.50
N ILE A 114 10.14 16.68 -20.15
CA ILE A 114 8.84 16.50 -20.82
C ILE A 114 7.82 17.56 -20.35
N PHE A 115 7.70 17.75 -19.04
CA PHE A 115 6.66 18.59 -18.43
C PHE A 115 7.16 20.00 -18.06
N GLY A 116 8.47 20.23 -18.10
CA GLY A 116 9.10 21.49 -17.74
C GLY A 116 9.55 21.54 -16.28
N PHE A 117 10.77 22.04 -16.06
CA PHE A 117 11.33 22.21 -14.71
C PHE A 117 10.48 23.18 -13.87
N GLY A 118 10.06 22.75 -12.68
CA GLY A 118 9.27 23.55 -11.75
C GLY A 118 7.83 23.84 -12.21
N ASN A 119 7.36 23.22 -13.29
CA ASN A 119 6.01 23.38 -13.80
C ASN A 119 4.97 22.70 -12.86
N GLU A 120 3.76 23.25 -12.79
CA GLU A 120 2.61 22.64 -12.11
C GLU A 120 2.39 21.18 -12.55
N ALA A 121 2.63 20.86 -13.83
CA ALA A 121 2.50 19.52 -14.40
C ALA A 121 3.45 18.47 -13.77
N MET A 122 4.45 18.87 -12.99
CA MET A 122 5.33 17.96 -12.24
C MET A 122 4.76 17.50 -10.90
N ILE A 123 3.69 18.11 -10.40
CA ILE A 123 3.10 17.79 -9.09
C ILE A 123 2.54 16.36 -9.10
N ASP A 124 1.76 15.99 -10.11
CA ASP A 124 1.17 14.65 -10.20
C ASP A 124 2.23 13.55 -10.41
N PRO A 125 3.21 13.68 -11.34
CA PRO A 125 4.31 12.73 -11.45
C PRO A 125 5.07 12.49 -10.13
N LEU A 126 5.39 13.56 -9.39
CA LEU A 126 6.09 13.45 -8.10
C LEU A 126 5.23 12.80 -7.02
N SER A 127 3.94 13.17 -6.93
CA SER A 127 2.98 12.56 -6.01
C SER A 127 2.78 11.08 -6.30
N ASN A 128 2.65 10.70 -7.58
CA ASN A 128 2.48 9.31 -7.99
C ASN A 128 3.74 8.50 -7.69
N LEU A 129 4.92 9.08 -7.89
CA LEU A 129 6.18 8.42 -7.50
C LEU A 129 6.24 8.20 -5.98
N GLY A 130 5.88 9.22 -5.18
CA GLY A 130 5.74 9.08 -3.74
C GLY A 130 4.80 7.94 -3.34
N GLN A 131 3.66 7.83 -4.02
CA GLN A 131 2.67 6.77 -3.78
C GLN A 131 3.22 5.39 -4.11
N MET A 132 3.84 5.22 -5.29
CA MET A 132 4.44 3.95 -5.69
C MET A 132 5.52 3.50 -4.70
N LEU A 133 6.36 4.43 -4.22
CA LEU A 133 7.36 4.11 -3.19
C LEU A 133 6.71 3.70 -1.88
N ALA A 134 5.65 4.39 -1.46
CA ALA A 134 4.90 4.07 -0.25
C ALA A 134 4.24 2.68 -0.33
N ASP A 135 3.73 2.27 -1.49
CA ASP A 135 3.11 0.95 -1.72
C ASP A 135 4.13 -0.19 -1.62
N PHE A 136 5.42 0.09 -1.88
CA PHE A 136 6.54 -0.84 -1.70
C PHE A 136 7.28 -0.64 -0.37
N ASP A 137 6.64 0.03 0.60
CA ASP A 137 7.16 0.28 1.94
C ASP A 137 8.48 1.08 1.99
N ARG A 138 8.78 1.84 0.92
CA ARG A 138 9.94 2.74 0.82
C ARG A 138 9.59 4.12 1.37
N THR A 139 9.18 4.16 2.63
CA THR A 139 8.60 5.36 3.28
C THR A 139 9.52 6.57 3.29
N HIS A 140 10.83 6.39 3.45
CA HIS A 140 11.81 7.48 3.40
C HIS A 140 11.87 8.17 2.03
N LEU A 141 12.08 7.40 0.95
CA LEU A 141 12.07 7.94 -0.42
C LEU A 141 10.70 8.51 -0.80
N ALA A 142 9.60 7.85 -0.41
CA ALA A 142 8.25 8.35 -0.66
C ALA A 142 8.07 9.78 -0.11
N SER A 143 8.54 9.99 1.12
CA SER A 143 8.48 11.29 1.79
C SER A 143 9.26 12.37 1.03
N GLN A 144 10.45 12.05 0.49
CA GLN A 144 11.25 13.00 -0.28
C GLN A 144 10.50 13.50 -1.54
N TYR A 145 9.89 12.60 -2.31
CA TYR A 145 9.17 12.99 -3.53
C TYR A 145 7.84 13.69 -3.24
N TYR A 146 7.14 13.30 -2.17
CA TYR A 146 5.97 14.07 -1.71
C TYR A 146 6.34 15.48 -1.25
N VAL A 147 7.47 15.68 -0.55
CA VAL A 147 7.94 17.02 -0.16
C VAL A 147 8.22 17.89 -1.38
N ARG A 148 8.89 17.35 -2.41
CA ARG A 148 9.12 18.08 -3.67
C ARG A 148 7.80 18.43 -4.37
N SER A 149 6.84 17.50 -4.36
CA SER A 149 5.49 17.75 -4.88
C SER A 149 4.76 18.85 -4.09
N LEU A 150 4.89 18.84 -2.76
CA LEU A 150 4.29 19.82 -1.86
C LEU A 150 4.83 21.24 -2.13
N GLU A 151 6.13 21.39 -2.32
CA GLU A 151 6.78 22.67 -2.64
C GLU A 151 6.22 23.28 -3.93
N LEU A 152 6.05 22.46 -4.97
CA LEU A 152 5.42 22.90 -6.22
C LEU A 152 3.95 23.24 -6.04
N ALA A 153 3.18 22.39 -5.34
CA ALA A 153 1.77 22.64 -5.09
C ALA A 153 1.52 23.95 -4.32
N ARG A 154 2.34 24.24 -3.30
CA ARG A 154 2.30 25.50 -2.56
C ARG A 154 2.58 26.70 -3.45
N THR A 155 3.56 26.56 -4.34
CA THR A 155 3.97 27.64 -5.26
C THR A 155 2.88 27.97 -6.29
N HIS A 156 2.22 26.95 -6.85
CA HIS A 156 1.26 27.11 -7.95
C HIS A 156 -0.19 27.32 -7.48
N PHE A 157 -0.60 26.67 -6.38
CA PHE A 157 -1.98 26.69 -5.91
C PHE A 157 -2.19 27.44 -4.59
N GLY A 158 -1.11 27.74 -3.85
CA GLY A 158 -1.17 28.33 -2.51
C GLY A 158 -1.31 27.30 -1.38
N GLU A 159 -0.94 27.72 -0.17
CA GLU A 159 -0.88 26.87 1.03
C GLU A 159 -2.24 26.24 1.39
N ASP A 160 -3.33 26.99 1.23
CA ASP A 160 -4.68 26.56 1.65
C ASP A 160 -5.44 25.78 0.55
N SER A 161 -4.75 25.36 -0.51
CA SER A 161 -5.38 24.62 -1.61
C SER A 161 -5.69 23.16 -1.24
N SER A 162 -6.77 22.59 -1.78
CA SER A 162 -7.10 21.17 -1.59
C SER A 162 -5.98 20.25 -2.07
N LYS A 163 -5.18 20.69 -3.06
CA LYS A 163 -4.01 19.96 -3.55
C LYS A 163 -2.90 19.87 -2.50
N VAL A 164 -2.61 20.96 -1.79
CA VAL A 164 -1.66 20.96 -0.68
C VAL A 164 -2.17 20.09 0.47
N GLY A 165 -3.44 20.20 0.84
CA GLY A 165 -4.07 19.34 1.85
C GLY A 165 -3.99 17.85 1.50
N ALA A 166 -4.19 17.48 0.23
CA ALA A 166 -4.05 16.10 -0.23
C ALA A 166 -2.61 15.59 -0.11
N ILE A 167 -1.60 16.40 -0.43
CA ILE A 167 -0.19 15.97 -0.32
C ILE A 167 0.23 15.85 1.15
N TYR A 168 -0.24 16.75 2.02
CA TYR A 168 -0.04 16.60 3.46
C TYR A 168 -0.65 15.32 4.01
N LEU A 169 -1.82 14.94 3.51
CA LEU A 169 -2.47 13.70 3.89
C LEU A 169 -1.61 12.47 3.53
N GLU A 170 -0.98 12.46 2.36
CA GLU A 170 -0.05 11.40 1.96
C GLU A 170 1.21 11.37 2.85
N LEU A 171 1.81 12.53 3.11
CA LEU A 171 2.95 12.65 4.03
C LEU A 171 2.61 12.16 5.43
N GLY A 172 1.43 12.50 5.94
CA GLY A 172 0.92 12.04 7.22
C GLY A 172 0.72 10.53 7.27
N ALA A 173 0.15 9.95 6.20
CA ALA A 173 -0.03 8.49 6.08
C ALA A 173 1.32 7.74 6.04
N VAL A 174 2.30 8.25 5.28
CA VAL A 174 3.64 7.67 5.20
C VAL A 174 4.37 7.76 6.54
N ALA A 175 4.31 8.91 7.21
CA ALA A 175 4.90 9.11 8.53
C ALA A 175 4.25 8.20 9.59
N LEU A 176 2.93 8.02 9.54
CA LEU A 176 2.22 7.12 10.46
C LEU A 176 2.64 5.67 10.28
N ARG A 177 2.79 5.22 9.03
CA ARG A 177 3.29 3.87 8.72
C ARG A 177 4.72 3.66 9.18
N ALA A 178 5.55 4.69 9.07
CA ALA A 178 6.92 4.70 9.57
C ALA A 178 7.04 4.93 11.09
N GLU A 179 5.91 4.97 11.82
CA GLU A 179 5.82 5.23 13.26
C GLU A 179 6.47 6.57 13.70
N GLN A 180 6.55 7.54 12.78
CA GLN A 180 7.02 8.90 13.05
C GLN A 180 5.86 9.75 13.58
N PHE A 181 5.39 9.42 14.78
CA PHE A 181 4.14 9.91 15.36
C PHE A 181 4.01 11.45 15.40
N ASP A 182 5.06 12.17 15.77
CA ASP A 182 5.03 13.64 15.80
C ASP A 182 4.79 14.25 14.42
N THR A 183 5.48 13.70 13.41
CA THR A 183 5.34 14.15 12.01
C THR A 183 3.98 13.75 11.45
N ALA A 184 3.54 12.51 11.73
CA ALA A 184 2.24 12.01 11.30
C ALA A 184 1.10 12.90 11.80
N HIS A 185 1.08 13.18 13.11
CA HIS A 185 0.06 14.01 13.72
C HIS A 185 0.03 15.41 13.10
N SER A 186 1.18 16.10 13.05
CA SER A 186 1.26 17.44 12.45
C SER A 186 0.71 17.45 11.02
N ARG A 187 1.15 16.52 10.17
CA ARG A 187 0.76 16.49 8.76
C ARG A 187 -0.70 16.11 8.54
N ILE A 188 -1.23 15.18 9.32
CA ILE A 188 -2.65 14.81 9.25
C ILE A 188 -3.53 15.97 9.73
N THR A 189 -3.13 16.69 10.79
CA THR A 189 -3.86 17.87 11.28
C THR A 189 -3.84 19.01 10.25
N ASP A 190 -2.67 19.35 9.70
CA ASP A 190 -2.55 20.37 8.64
C ASP A 190 -3.45 20.02 7.44
N ALA A 191 -3.40 18.76 6.99
CA ALA A 191 -4.25 18.28 5.92
C ALA A 191 -5.74 18.44 6.26
N ARG A 192 -6.15 18.00 7.45
CA ARG A 192 -7.55 18.04 7.89
C ARG A 192 -8.10 19.47 7.91
N GLU A 193 -7.32 20.43 8.41
CA GLU A 193 -7.72 21.85 8.48
C GLU A 193 -7.95 22.45 7.09
N ILE A 194 -7.01 22.23 6.18
CA ILE A 194 -7.09 22.70 4.78
C ILE A 194 -8.29 22.05 4.07
N LEU A 195 -8.44 20.74 4.21
CA LEU A 195 -9.49 19.97 3.54
C LEU A 195 -10.88 20.32 4.07
N TYR A 196 -11.02 20.57 5.38
CA TYR A 196 -12.28 20.99 5.99
C TYR A 196 -12.74 22.36 5.46
N SER A 197 -11.80 23.26 5.20
CA SER A 197 -12.08 24.60 4.70
C SER A 197 -12.33 24.65 3.19
N SER A 198 -12.11 23.54 2.48
CA SER A 198 -12.22 23.47 1.03
C SER A 198 -13.63 23.12 0.55
N THR A 199 -14.06 23.72 -0.57
CA THR A 199 -15.34 23.42 -1.23
C THR A 199 -15.23 22.36 -2.33
N ASP A 200 -14.00 21.91 -2.63
CA ASP A 200 -13.70 20.90 -3.65
C ASP A 200 -14.35 19.54 -3.28
N PRO A 201 -15.12 18.91 -4.19
CA PRO A 201 -15.61 17.55 -3.97
C PRO A 201 -14.56 16.53 -3.55
N ALA A 202 -13.34 16.61 -4.10
CA ALA A 202 -12.24 15.72 -3.74
C ALA A 202 -11.78 15.92 -2.29
N ALA A 203 -11.90 17.14 -1.76
CA ALA A 203 -11.52 17.44 -0.39
C ALA A 203 -12.38 16.69 0.62
N ARG A 204 -13.67 16.46 0.33
CA ARG A 204 -14.56 15.67 1.20
C ARG A 204 -14.08 14.23 1.37
N SER A 205 -13.68 13.57 0.29
CA SER A 205 -13.14 12.20 0.36
C SER A 205 -11.81 12.15 1.13
N ASN A 206 -10.96 13.15 0.92
CA ASN A 206 -9.69 13.26 1.65
C ASN A 206 -9.91 13.58 3.14
N LEU A 207 -10.92 14.36 3.50
CA LEU A 207 -11.26 14.67 4.89
C LEU A 207 -11.66 13.39 5.65
N VAL A 208 -12.50 12.54 5.06
CA VAL A 208 -12.85 11.23 5.64
C VAL A 208 -11.60 10.39 5.88
N ARG A 209 -10.65 10.40 4.95
CA ARG A 209 -9.37 9.69 5.11
C ARG A 209 -8.47 10.34 6.18
N ALA A 210 -8.47 11.66 6.31
CA ALA A 210 -7.73 12.36 7.37
C ALA A 210 -8.26 11.96 8.75
N ASP A 211 -9.58 11.90 8.92
CA ASP A 211 -10.22 11.44 10.15
C ASP A 211 -9.88 9.97 10.47
N LEU A 212 -9.89 9.08 9.47
CA LEU A 212 -9.48 7.68 9.67
C LEU A 212 -8.02 7.56 10.12
N LEU A 213 -7.11 8.32 9.51
CA LEU A 213 -5.69 8.31 9.87
C LEU A 213 -5.43 8.92 11.25
N LEU A 214 -6.19 9.96 11.62
CA LEU A 214 -6.10 10.56 12.95
C LEU A 214 -6.61 9.60 14.04
N GLY A 215 -7.70 8.86 13.76
CA GLY A 215 -8.17 7.78 14.60
C GLY A 215 -7.12 6.67 14.80
N ASP A 216 -6.49 6.21 13.71
CA ASP A 216 -5.41 5.21 13.77
C ASP A 216 -4.19 5.73 14.56
N TYR A 217 -3.80 6.98 14.35
CA TYR A 217 -2.77 7.65 15.14
C TYR A 217 -3.07 7.62 16.64
N PHE A 218 -4.30 8.00 17.03
CA PHE A 218 -4.67 8.01 18.44
C PHE A 218 -4.74 6.61 19.05
N LEU A 219 -5.20 5.60 18.31
CA LEU A 219 -5.15 4.21 18.77
C LEU A 219 -3.70 3.72 18.98
N LYS A 220 -2.81 3.94 18.00
CA LYS A 220 -1.39 3.56 18.08
C LYS A 220 -0.66 4.24 19.22
N THR A 221 -1.03 5.49 19.53
CA THR A 221 -0.47 6.27 20.65
C THR A 221 -1.25 6.09 21.96
N ARG A 222 -2.23 5.17 22.01
CA ARG A 222 -3.06 4.83 23.18
C ARG A 222 -3.87 6.00 23.75
N GLN A 223 -4.19 6.97 22.91
CA GLN A 223 -5.05 8.11 23.19
C GLN A 223 -6.50 7.78 22.83
N TYR A 224 -7.07 6.77 23.49
CA TYR A 224 -8.32 6.15 23.09
C TYR A 224 -9.52 7.12 23.05
N GLU A 225 -9.60 8.07 23.99
CA GLU A 225 -10.70 9.05 24.01
C GLU A 225 -10.62 9.97 22.79
N GLN A 226 -9.43 10.43 22.42
CA GLN A 226 -9.22 11.29 21.25
C GLN A 226 -9.47 10.56 19.93
N ALA A 227 -9.35 9.23 19.89
CA ALA A 227 -9.66 8.44 18.70
C ALA A 227 -11.14 8.46 18.33
N ILE A 228 -12.04 8.63 19.31
CA ILE A 228 -13.49 8.43 19.10
C ILE A 228 -14.08 9.44 18.11
N GLU A 229 -13.83 10.74 18.30
CA GLU A 229 -14.43 11.80 17.46
C GLU A 229 -14.10 11.65 15.96
N PRO A 230 -12.83 11.52 15.54
CA PRO A 230 -12.53 11.38 14.11
C PRO A 230 -13.03 10.04 13.55
N LEU A 231 -12.99 8.96 14.32
CA LEU A 231 -13.55 7.67 13.87
C LEU A 231 -15.08 7.74 13.68
N LEU A 232 -15.81 8.50 14.51
CA LEU A 232 -17.25 8.74 14.35
C LEU A 232 -17.56 9.65 13.14
N LEU A 233 -16.80 10.71 12.95
CA LEU A 233 -16.96 11.61 11.78
C LEU A 233 -16.74 10.88 10.46
N SER A 234 -15.67 10.08 10.38
CA SER A 234 -15.44 9.24 9.20
C SER A 234 -16.56 8.20 9.02
N LEU A 235 -17.09 7.62 10.11
CA LEU A 235 -18.19 6.64 10.04
C LEU A 235 -19.47 7.24 9.47
N GLU A 236 -19.78 8.51 9.77
CA GLU A 236 -20.96 9.20 9.24
C GLU A 236 -20.94 9.18 7.70
N SER A 237 -19.79 9.49 7.10
CA SER A 237 -19.62 9.46 5.65
C SER A 237 -19.63 8.04 5.08
N LEU A 238 -19.00 7.10 5.79
CA LEU A 238 -18.90 5.69 5.40
C LEU A 238 -20.22 4.91 5.53
N SER A 239 -21.20 5.44 6.26
CA SER A 239 -22.53 4.85 6.45
C SER A 239 -23.27 4.53 5.13
N ARG A 240 -22.92 5.22 4.05
CA ARG A 240 -23.42 4.96 2.68
C ARG A 240 -22.99 3.60 2.13
N TYR A 241 -21.89 3.05 2.64
CA TYR A 241 -21.31 1.77 2.25
C TYR A 241 -21.12 0.90 3.50
N PRO A 242 -22.22 0.47 4.15
CA PRO A 242 -22.20 -0.12 5.49
C PRO A 242 -21.35 -1.40 5.58
N ASN A 243 -21.23 -2.14 4.48
CA ASN A 243 -20.55 -3.43 4.42
C ASN A 243 -19.16 -3.35 3.72
N ALA A 244 -18.69 -2.16 3.37
CA ALA A 244 -17.35 -2.00 2.81
C ALA A 244 -16.28 -2.32 3.87
N ASP A 245 -15.15 -2.90 3.45
CA ASP A 245 -14.05 -3.29 4.35
C ASP A 245 -13.58 -2.11 5.22
N ILE A 246 -13.43 -0.92 4.63
CA ILE A 246 -13.05 0.31 5.34
C ILE A 246 -14.05 0.70 6.44
N THR A 247 -15.35 0.53 6.21
CA THR A 247 -16.41 0.82 7.20
C THR A 247 -16.34 -0.17 8.36
N LEU A 248 -16.13 -1.45 8.07
CA LEU A 248 -16.01 -2.49 9.08
C LEU A 248 -14.73 -2.31 9.92
N ARG A 249 -13.60 -1.97 9.29
CA ARG A 249 -12.34 -1.63 9.98
C ARG A 249 -12.49 -0.41 10.89
N ASN A 250 -13.16 0.65 10.42
CA ASN A 250 -13.43 1.84 11.23
C ASN A 250 -14.28 1.51 12.47
N ARG A 251 -15.27 0.63 12.33
CA ARG A 251 -16.07 0.14 13.48
C ARG A 251 -15.24 -0.71 14.44
N ILE A 252 -14.32 -1.53 13.95
CA ILE A 252 -13.39 -2.28 14.80
C ILE A 252 -12.47 -1.34 15.58
N ALA A 253 -11.97 -0.27 14.94
CA ALA A 253 -11.20 0.77 15.61
C ALA A 253 -12.00 1.45 16.74
N LEU A 254 -13.29 1.72 16.54
CA LEU A 254 -14.18 2.23 17.60
C LEU A 254 -14.38 1.23 18.74
N ILE A 255 -14.55 -0.07 18.44
CA ILE A 255 -14.61 -1.13 19.46
C ILE A 255 -13.34 -1.09 20.32
N GLU A 256 -12.17 -1.04 19.68
CA GLU A 256 -10.89 -0.96 20.39
C GLU A 256 -10.80 0.28 21.29
N ALA A 257 -11.18 1.47 20.79
CA ALA A 257 -11.18 2.69 21.59
C ALA A 257 -12.10 2.57 22.81
N TYR A 258 -13.35 2.16 22.61
CA TYR A 258 -14.34 2.05 23.67
C TYR A 258 -13.98 0.97 24.72
N GLU A 259 -13.50 -0.20 24.31
CA GLU A 259 -13.10 -1.26 25.26
C GLU A 259 -11.91 -0.86 26.13
N ASN A 260 -10.96 -0.10 25.58
CA ASN A 260 -9.83 0.42 26.36
C ASN A 260 -10.24 1.51 27.35
N LEU A 261 -11.40 2.15 27.15
CA LEU A 261 -11.99 3.13 28.07
C LEU A 261 -13.00 2.51 29.05
N GLY A 262 -13.29 1.21 28.94
CA GLY A 262 -14.33 0.54 29.73
C GLY A 262 -15.75 0.91 29.33
N ARG A 263 -15.93 1.45 28.12
CA ARG A 263 -17.20 1.92 27.53
C ARG A 263 -17.86 0.81 26.71
N SER A 264 -18.10 -0.33 27.34
CA SER A 264 -18.48 -1.55 26.62
C SER A 264 -19.90 -1.48 26.00
N GLU A 265 -20.80 -0.63 26.53
CA GLU A 265 -22.12 -0.42 25.93
C GLU A 265 -22.02 0.23 24.54
N GLU A 266 -21.20 1.27 24.39
CA GLU A 266 -20.95 1.92 23.09
C GLU A 266 -20.26 0.97 22.11
N SER A 267 -19.31 0.16 22.60
CA SER A 267 -18.65 -0.89 21.82
C SER A 267 -19.63 -1.96 21.30
N THR A 268 -20.65 -2.33 22.08
CA THR A 268 -21.68 -3.31 21.69
C THR A 268 -22.42 -2.91 20.43
N VAL A 269 -22.71 -1.61 20.25
CA VAL A 269 -23.38 -1.10 19.05
C VAL A 269 -22.62 -1.47 17.77
N HIS A 270 -21.29 -1.39 17.82
CA HIS A 270 -20.43 -1.73 16.68
C HIS A 270 -20.31 -3.25 16.47
N CYS A 271 -20.25 -4.02 17.55
CA CYS A 271 -20.24 -5.49 17.50
C CYS A 271 -21.51 -6.04 16.83
N LEU A 272 -22.68 -5.56 17.28
CA LEU A 272 -23.99 -5.93 16.74
C LEU A 272 -24.11 -5.57 15.26
N PHE A 273 -23.67 -4.37 14.87
CA PHE A 273 -23.69 -3.97 13.47
C PHE A 273 -22.88 -4.93 12.59
N ILE A 274 -21.65 -5.25 13.00
CA ILE A 274 -20.79 -6.17 12.24
C ILE A 274 -21.40 -7.58 12.19
N GLY A 275 -22.01 -8.04 13.29
CA GLY A 275 -22.76 -9.30 13.34
C GLY A 275 -23.92 -9.36 12.35
N ALA A 276 -24.76 -8.33 12.33
CA ALA A 276 -25.91 -8.23 11.44
C ALA A 276 -25.53 -8.15 9.95
N SER A 277 -24.37 -7.55 9.65
CA SER A 277 -23.84 -7.44 8.29
C SER A 277 -23.17 -8.72 7.77
N ARG A 278 -22.86 -9.70 8.65
CA ARG A 278 -22.12 -10.92 8.28
C ARG A 278 -23.06 -12.09 8.00
N ALA A 279 -22.87 -12.72 6.83
CA ALA A 279 -23.47 -14.00 6.53
C ALA A 279 -22.61 -15.14 7.10
N PHE A 280 -22.93 -15.61 8.31
CA PHE A 280 -22.26 -16.78 8.89
C PHE A 280 -22.73 -18.08 8.23
N ARG A 281 -21.81 -19.02 7.99
CA ARG A 281 -22.15 -20.36 7.45
C ARG A 281 -22.09 -21.43 8.55
N GLY A 282 -23.21 -22.13 8.80
CA GLY A 282 -23.25 -23.27 9.71
C GLY A 282 -22.62 -22.96 11.08
N ASN A 283 -21.70 -23.81 11.55
CA ASN A 283 -20.99 -23.65 12.84
C ASN A 283 -19.59 -23.01 12.70
N GLU A 284 -19.41 -22.07 11.78
CA GLU A 284 -18.17 -21.29 11.64
C GLU A 284 -17.66 -20.70 12.98
N ARG A 285 -16.34 -20.74 13.20
CA ARG A 285 -15.72 -20.13 14.40
C ARG A 285 -15.71 -18.62 14.26
N LEU A 286 -16.20 -17.92 15.28
CA LEU A 286 -16.20 -16.48 15.31
C LEU A 286 -14.76 -15.96 15.46
N GLN A 287 -14.41 -14.95 14.67
CA GLN A 287 -13.17 -14.19 14.84
C GLN A 287 -13.41 -13.04 15.81
N PRO A 288 -12.52 -12.81 16.79
CA PRO A 288 -12.65 -11.69 17.69
C PRO A 288 -12.48 -10.36 16.95
N LEU A 289 -13.27 -9.37 17.35
CA LEU A 289 -13.16 -7.98 16.91
C LEU A 289 -12.22 -7.18 17.80
N TYR A 290 -12.11 -7.56 19.07
CA TYR A 290 -11.17 -7.02 20.04
C TYR A 290 -10.63 -8.14 20.91
N THR A 291 -9.33 -8.10 21.19
CA THR A 291 -8.63 -9.09 22.00
C THR A 291 -7.72 -8.40 23.01
N VAL A 292 -7.50 -9.07 24.14
CA VAL A 292 -6.51 -8.68 25.14
C VAL A 292 -5.43 -9.75 25.17
N VAL A 293 -4.20 -9.37 24.88
CA VAL A 293 -3.05 -10.28 25.00
C VAL A 293 -2.57 -10.27 26.46
N PRO A 294 -2.49 -11.43 27.14
CA PRO A 294 -1.88 -11.53 28.46
C PRO A 294 -0.40 -11.11 28.42
N ASP A 295 0.17 -10.71 29.57
CA ASP A 295 1.57 -10.25 29.61
C ASP A 295 2.52 -11.40 29.24
N VAL A 296 3.56 -11.12 28.44
CA VAL A 296 4.58 -12.11 28.04
C VAL A 296 5.27 -12.72 29.26
N ALA A 297 5.42 -11.96 30.34
CA ALA A 297 5.93 -12.46 31.61
C ALA A 297 5.09 -13.63 32.18
N ASP A 298 3.80 -13.69 31.85
CA ASP A 298 2.87 -14.73 32.29
C ASP A 298 3.17 -16.10 31.67
N PHE A 299 3.95 -16.12 30.59
CA PHE A 299 4.38 -17.33 29.89
C PHE A 299 5.82 -17.74 30.26
N THR A 300 6.54 -16.93 31.04
CA THR A 300 7.91 -17.23 31.46
C THR A 300 7.96 -18.34 32.50
N GLY A 301 8.80 -19.36 32.28
CA GLY A 301 8.94 -20.53 33.16
C GLY A 301 8.01 -21.70 32.85
N ILE A 302 7.14 -21.59 31.84
CA ILE A 302 6.38 -22.72 31.28
C ILE A 302 7.30 -23.41 30.28
N SER A 303 8.14 -24.32 30.77
CA SER A 303 9.06 -25.06 29.90
C SER A 303 8.27 -26.00 28.97
N ASP A 304 8.61 -25.99 27.69
CA ASP A 304 8.42 -27.08 26.72
C ASP A 304 7.01 -27.51 26.29
N GLN A 305 5.93 -26.88 26.75
CA GLN A 305 4.63 -27.08 26.10
C GLN A 305 4.50 -26.17 24.86
N ARG A 306 4.89 -26.72 23.71
CA ARG A 306 4.50 -26.21 22.38
C ARG A 306 3.02 -26.46 22.07
N ASP A 307 2.19 -26.58 23.10
CA ASP A 307 0.78 -26.91 22.93
C ASP A 307 0.00 -25.61 22.86
N ASP A 308 -0.71 -25.42 21.74
CA ASP A 308 -1.75 -24.43 21.55
C ASP A 308 -2.63 -24.35 22.82
N LEU A 309 -2.63 -23.21 23.52
CA LEU A 309 -3.43 -23.02 24.73
C LEU A 309 -4.86 -22.69 24.30
N ARG A 310 -5.78 -23.62 24.54
CA ARG A 310 -7.15 -23.58 24.04
C ARG A 310 -8.12 -23.24 25.16
N ILE A 311 -9.03 -22.32 24.84
CA ILE A 311 -10.12 -21.90 25.72
C ILE A 311 -11.43 -22.05 24.97
N ALA A 312 -12.35 -22.81 25.56
CA ALA A 312 -13.72 -22.94 25.07
C ALA A 312 -14.63 -21.93 25.78
N PHE A 313 -15.62 -21.39 25.08
CA PHE A 313 -16.56 -20.42 25.63
C PHE A 313 -17.84 -20.29 24.79
N THR A 314 -18.79 -19.53 25.33
CA THR A 314 -19.97 -19.04 24.59
C THR A 314 -19.78 -17.56 24.29
N VAL A 315 -20.17 -17.13 23.09
CA VAL A 315 -20.34 -15.70 22.77
C VAL A 315 -21.81 -15.38 22.92
N ASP A 316 -22.19 -14.42 23.75
CA ASP A 316 -23.59 -14.04 23.94
C ASP A 316 -24.12 -13.13 22.81
N GLU A 317 -25.38 -12.72 22.93
CA GLU A 317 -26.10 -11.87 21.98
C GLU A 317 -25.47 -10.48 21.81
N GLU A 318 -24.71 -10.01 22.81
CA GLU A 318 -24.02 -8.72 22.80
C GLU A 318 -22.55 -8.83 22.34
N GLY A 319 -22.09 -10.05 22.06
CA GLY A 319 -20.73 -10.33 21.62
C GLY A 319 -19.71 -10.44 22.77
N PHE A 320 -20.14 -10.63 24.02
CA PHE A 320 -19.26 -10.92 25.16
C PHE A 320 -18.98 -12.40 25.29
N VAL A 321 -17.83 -12.71 25.88
CA VAL A 321 -17.48 -14.08 26.24
C VAL A 321 -18.12 -14.48 27.58
N ARG A 322 -18.87 -15.58 27.57
CA ARG A 322 -19.49 -16.22 28.74
C ARG A 322 -18.88 -17.59 28.99
N ASP A 323 -18.80 -17.93 30.27
CA ASP A 323 -18.36 -19.23 30.79
C ASP A 323 -17.08 -19.78 30.16
N PRO A 324 -15.98 -19.00 30.07
CA PRO A 324 -14.75 -19.50 29.48
C PRO A 324 -14.12 -20.59 30.36
N VAL A 325 -13.68 -21.67 29.70
CA VAL A 325 -13.04 -22.82 30.32
C VAL A 325 -11.77 -23.15 29.55
N VAL A 326 -10.66 -23.30 30.27
CA VAL A 326 -9.41 -23.81 29.69
C VAL A 326 -9.56 -25.30 29.42
N ILE A 327 -9.41 -25.71 28.16
CA ILE A 327 -9.51 -27.12 27.74
C ILE A 327 -8.14 -27.76 27.48
N SER A 328 -7.06 -26.97 27.38
CA SER A 328 -5.69 -27.49 27.38
C SER A 328 -5.23 -27.87 28.80
N SER A 329 -4.27 -28.79 28.89
CA SER A 329 -3.61 -29.11 30.17
C SER A 329 -2.72 -27.94 30.58
N ILE A 330 -3.02 -27.28 31.70
CA ILE A 330 -2.22 -26.19 32.26
C ILE A 330 -2.01 -26.46 33.76
N ASP A 331 -0.74 -26.59 34.16
CA ASP A 331 -0.35 -26.83 35.55
C ASP A 331 -0.35 -25.52 36.39
N SER A 332 -0.17 -24.37 35.74
CA SER A 332 -0.14 -23.06 36.40
C SER A 332 -1.54 -22.47 36.58
N GLU A 333 -2.04 -22.47 37.81
CA GLU A 333 -3.30 -21.81 38.20
C GLU A 333 -3.26 -20.28 38.05
N ILE A 334 -2.08 -19.68 38.07
CA ILE A 334 -1.91 -18.24 37.79
C ILE A 334 -2.15 -17.99 36.30
N LEU A 335 -1.49 -18.75 35.42
CA LEU A 335 -1.71 -18.63 33.98
C LEU A 335 -3.17 -18.91 33.63
N ARG A 336 -3.77 -19.99 34.16
CA ARG A 336 -5.18 -20.33 33.97
C ARG A 336 -6.09 -19.14 34.25
N ARG A 337 -5.95 -18.50 35.41
CA ARG A 337 -6.77 -17.32 35.78
C ARG A 337 -6.54 -16.13 34.85
N ARG A 338 -5.29 -15.86 34.47
CA ARG A 338 -4.95 -14.73 33.58
C ARG A 338 -5.52 -14.91 32.19
N LEU A 339 -5.38 -16.10 31.61
CA LEU A 339 -5.98 -16.47 30.33
C LEU A 339 -7.51 -16.30 30.34
N LEU A 340 -8.17 -16.80 31.38
CA LEU A 340 -9.63 -16.64 31.53
C LEU A 340 -10.03 -15.18 31.68
N ASN A 341 -9.27 -14.38 32.42
CA ASN A 341 -9.53 -12.94 32.57
C ASN A 341 -9.32 -12.17 31.27
N ALA A 342 -8.33 -12.55 30.46
CA ALA A 342 -8.08 -11.95 29.16
C ALA A 342 -9.23 -12.27 28.19
N VAL A 343 -9.61 -13.53 28.05
CA VAL A 343 -10.69 -13.96 27.13
C VAL A 343 -12.04 -13.35 27.50
N ARG A 344 -12.34 -13.15 28.80
CA ARG A 344 -13.57 -12.46 29.22
C ARG A 344 -13.71 -11.04 28.66
N ARG A 345 -12.59 -10.41 28.28
CA ARG A 345 -12.56 -9.04 27.72
C ARG A 345 -12.62 -9.03 26.20
N PHE A 346 -12.64 -10.19 25.53
CA PHE A 346 -12.74 -10.22 24.08
C PHE A 346 -14.12 -9.77 23.63
N ARG A 347 -14.18 -9.10 22.49
CA ARG A 347 -15.45 -8.77 21.81
C ARG A 347 -15.55 -9.52 20.50
N PHE A 348 -16.74 -9.99 20.18
CA PHE A 348 -17.06 -10.71 18.95
C PHE A 348 -18.24 -10.07 18.23
N ALA A 349 -18.31 -10.31 16.92
CA ALA A 349 -19.55 -10.11 16.18
C ALA A 349 -20.50 -11.27 16.52
N PRO A 350 -21.64 -11.03 17.18
CA PRO A 350 -22.59 -12.10 17.48
C PRO A 350 -23.27 -12.59 16.20
N ARG A 351 -23.82 -13.80 16.24
CA ARG A 351 -24.61 -14.35 15.13
C ARG A 351 -25.99 -13.77 15.12
N PHE A 352 -26.57 -13.65 13.92
CA PHE A 352 -27.96 -13.24 13.74
C PHE A 352 -28.77 -14.37 13.11
N ILE A 353 -29.94 -14.68 13.68
CA ILE A 353 -30.95 -15.59 13.14
C ILE A 353 -32.26 -14.82 13.07
N ASP A 354 -32.88 -14.77 11.89
CA ASP A 354 -34.14 -14.06 11.65
C ASP A 354 -34.14 -12.58 12.10
N GLY A 355 -32.97 -11.94 12.04
CA GLY A 355 -32.79 -10.53 12.41
C GLY A 355 -32.49 -10.28 13.89
N GLU A 356 -32.46 -11.33 14.72
CA GLU A 356 -32.14 -11.23 16.14
C GLU A 356 -30.76 -11.81 16.44
N ALA A 357 -30.01 -11.14 17.32
CA ALA A 357 -28.73 -11.65 17.79
C ALA A 357 -28.94 -12.86 18.70
N VAL A 358 -28.11 -13.90 18.55
CA VAL A 358 -28.21 -15.15 19.31
C VAL A 358 -26.87 -15.57 19.90
N ALA A 359 -26.91 -16.16 21.09
CA ALA A 359 -25.73 -16.77 21.69
C ALA A 359 -25.15 -17.90 20.82
N THR A 360 -23.84 -17.85 20.62
CA THR A 360 -23.06 -18.83 19.86
C THR A 360 -22.22 -19.68 20.81
N HIS A 361 -22.60 -20.95 20.92
CA HIS A 361 -21.98 -21.91 21.81
C HIS A 361 -20.74 -22.55 21.18
N ASN A 362 -19.96 -23.27 22.01
CA ASN A 362 -18.82 -24.09 21.59
C ASN A 362 -17.78 -23.33 20.75
N GLN A 363 -17.54 -22.06 21.08
CA GLN A 363 -16.47 -21.27 20.48
C GLN A 363 -15.14 -21.65 21.14
N GLU A 364 -14.06 -21.54 20.37
CA GLU A 364 -12.71 -21.83 20.85
C GLU A 364 -11.74 -20.76 20.36
N TYR A 365 -10.86 -20.32 21.26
CA TYR A 365 -9.73 -19.45 20.92
C TYR A 365 -8.42 -20.15 21.28
N ILE A 366 -7.41 -19.93 20.45
CA ILE A 366 -6.08 -20.52 20.58
C ILE A 366 -5.08 -19.39 20.82
N PHE A 367 -4.48 -19.35 22.01
CA PHE A 367 -3.31 -18.52 22.25
C PHE A 367 -2.09 -19.24 21.66
N ARG A 368 -1.43 -18.60 20.70
CA ARG A 368 -0.17 -19.05 20.12
C ARG A 368 0.97 -18.38 20.88
N ASN A 369 1.95 -19.17 21.30
CA ASN A 369 3.16 -18.71 21.98
C ASN A 369 4.20 -18.21 20.97
#